data_AF-A0A8T7H9P3-F1
#
_entry.id   AF-A0A8T7H9P3-F1
#
_cell.length_a   1.000
_cell.length_b   1.000
_cell.length_c   1.000
_cell.angle_alpha   90.00
_cell.angle_beta   90.00
_cell.angle_gamma   90.00
#
_symmetry.space_group_name_H-M   'P 1'
#
loop_
_entity.id
_entity.type
_entity.pdbx_description
1 polymer ?
#
loop_
_entity_poly.entity_id
_entity_poly.type
_entity_poly.pdbx_seq_one_letter_code
_entity_poly.pdbx_strand_id
1 'polypeptide(L)'
;MRLLLIHSDHIEYEARKKTKVAEEDAVPKDALDEALAVFCAVESVDEENIEDAIRQAADEIVTTARQLGTTNIMIYPYAHLSSDLASPEAAVNVLRGLAETIAGMDGFVVKRAPFGWYKAFSLSCKGHPLSELSRTIVPGEGAAAPKKEIEHEFFVFTPEGERKDVADYVKENTPFASLIRKELGYPGPEGIEPAHVDLMRAKELVEYEPRSDVGHHRWMPRGKLIRDLLADYVLAHVLEYGGMPVETPVMYDLGDQAIAEHAAKFGERQYRFKSGNRDMMLRFAACFGMFSIMHDMHISPNTLPMKLYELSTYSFRHEQKGEVIGLKRLRAFTMPDMH
;
A
#
# COMPACT_ATOMS: atom_id res chain seq x y z
N MET A 1 4.41 0.31 14.38
CA MET A 1 3.70 -0.19 15.59
C MET A 1 3.54 -1.69 15.50
N ARG A 2 3.88 -2.41 16.58
CA ARG A 2 3.60 -3.85 16.71
C ARG A 2 2.42 -4.07 17.63
N LEU A 3 1.46 -4.86 17.16
CA LEU A 3 0.32 -5.30 17.95
C LEU A 3 0.36 -6.82 18.11
N LEU A 4 0.12 -7.28 19.32
CA LEU A 4 -0.22 -8.66 19.63
C LEU A 4 -1.62 -8.66 20.26
N LEU A 5 -2.58 -9.20 19.51
CA LEU A 5 -3.99 -9.25 19.86
C LEU A 5 -4.31 -10.63 20.40
N ILE A 6 -4.79 -10.70 21.64
CA ILE A 6 -5.16 -11.95 22.30
C ILE A 6 -6.63 -11.92 22.71
N HIS A 7 -7.43 -12.82 22.15
CA HIS A 7 -8.82 -13.00 22.56
C HIS A 7 -8.86 -13.78 23.88
N SER A 8 -9.37 -13.14 24.92
CA SER A 8 -9.26 -13.64 26.28
C SER A 8 -10.59 -13.71 27.00
N ASP A 9 -10.74 -14.71 27.87
CA ASP A 9 -11.84 -14.76 28.84
C ASP A 9 -11.64 -13.68 29.92
N HIS A 10 -10.38 -13.36 30.23
CA HIS A 10 -10.01 -12.38 31.25
C HIS A 10 -8.63 -11.77 31.00
N ILE A 11 -8.51 -10.47 31.23
CA ILE A 11 -7.24 -9.73 31.34
C ILE A 11 -7.30 -8.76 32.53
N GLU A 12 -6.32 -8.84 33.43
CA GLU A 12 -6.10 -7.86 34.49
C GLU A 12 -4.65 -7.41 34.56
N TYR A 13 -4.43 -6.21 35.09
CA TYR A 13 -3.08 -5.71 35.39
C TYR A 13 -3.04 -4.96 36.72
N GLU A 14 -1.87 -4.96 37.36
CA GLU A 14 -1.56 -4.16 38.55
C GLU A 14 -0.20 -3.48 38.38
N ALA A 15 -0.18 -2.15 38.41
CA ALA A 15 1.00 -1.32 38.37
C ALA A 15 1.77 -1.43 39.69
N ARG A 16 3.08 -1.77 39.61
CA ARG A 16 3.94 -2.03 40.77
C ARG A 16 4.92 -0.90 41.03
N LYS A 17 5.74 -0.56 40.04
CA LYS A 17 6.86 0.39 40.20
C LYS A 17 6.96 1.32 39.01
N LYS A 18 7.10 2.63 39.29
CA LYS A 18 7.37 3.67 38.29
C LYS A 18 8.77 3.52 37.69
N THR A 19 8.89 3.76 36.39
CA THR A 19 10.17 4.08 35.74
C THR A 19 10.34 5.61 35.65
N LYS A 20 11.44 6.07 35.04
CA LYS A 20 11.69 7.51 34.83
C LYS A 20 10.71 8.18 33.86
N VAL A 21 10.01 7.38 33.06
CA VAL A 21 9.07 7.83 32.00
C VAL A 21 7.64 7.37 32.29
N ALA A 22 7.34 7.09 33.57
CA ALA A 22 6.04 6.64 34.01
C ALA A 22 5.00 7.76 33.86
N GLU A 23 3.81 7.43 33.35
CA GLU A 23 2.67 8.34 33.45
C GLU A 23 2.29 8.59 34.91
N GLU A 24 2.07 9.85 35.28
CA GLU A 24 1.75 10.26 36.64
C GLU A 24 0.29 9.94 37.03
N ASP A 25 -0.67 10.20 36.13
CA ASP A 25 -2.10 9.95 36.33
C ASP A 25 -2.52 8.55 35.85
N ALA A 26 -1.93 7.53 36.46
CA ALA A 26 -2.15 6.13 36.08
C ALA A 26 -3.24 5.45 36.93
N VAL A 27 -4.15 4.72 36.28
CA VAL A 27 -5.03 3.76 36.97
C VAL A 27 -4.16 2.60 37.48
N PRO A 28 -4.09 2.35 38.81
CA PRO A 28 -3.09 1.43 39.37
C PRO A 28 -3.46 -0.04 39.18
N LYS A 29 -4.74 -0.39 39.11
CA LYS A 29 -5.22 -1.75 38.86
C LYS A 29 -6.51 -1.68 38.06
N ASP A 30 -6.63 -2.51 37.02
CA ASP A 30 -7.87 -2.66 36.27
C ASP A 30 -7.99 -4.04 35.61
N ALA A 31 -9.20 -4.41 35.20
CA ALA A 31 -9.52 -5.69 34.58
C ALA A 31 -10.67 -5.59 33.56
N LEU A 32 -10.68 -6.52 32.62
CA LEU A 32 -11.78 -6.77 31.69
C LEU A 32 -11.98 -8.28 31.48
N ASP A 33 -13.24 -8.69 31.50
CA ASP A 33 -13.68 -10.03 31.06
C ASP A 33 -14.09 -9.99 29.58
N GLU A 34 -14.04 -11.13 28.91
CA GLU A 34 -14.46 -11.31 27.50
C GLU A 34 -13.85 -10.25 26.58
N ALA A 35 -12.53 -10.09 26.65
CA ALA A 35 -11.83 -8.95 26.07
C ALA A 35 -10.78 -9.34 25.02
N LEU A 36 -10.59 -8.43 24.07
CA LEU A 36 -9.40 -8.39 23.23
C LEU A 36 -8.27 -7.68 23.99
N ALA A 37 -7.28 -8.43 24.46
CA ALA A 37 -6.05 -7.87 25.03
C ALA A 37 -5.12 -7.46 23.89
N VAL A 38 -4.88 -6.15 23.77
CA VAL A 38 -4.07 -5.54 22.72
C VAL A 38 -2.73 -5.13 23.31
N PHE A 39 -1.71 -5.98 23.18
CA PHE A 39 -0.35 -5.63 23.57
C PHE A 39 0.30 -4.79 22.47
N CYS A 40 0.73 -3.58 22.82
CA CYS A 40 1.22 -2.58 21.85
C CYS A 40 2.68 -2.19 22.11
N ALA A 41 3.52 -2.22 21.07
CA ALA A 41 4.79 -1.51 21.04
C ALA A 41 4.75 -0.42 19.96
N VAL A 42 4.99 0.83 20.36
CA VAL A 42 5.11 1.97 19.45
C VAL A 42 6.57 2.08 19.01
N GLU A 43 6.78 2.08 17.69
CA GLU A 43 8.07 2.05 17.03
C GLU A 43 8.47 3.44 16.53
N SER A 44 9.76 3.69 16.30
CA SER A 44 10.26 5.02 15.90
C SER A 44 9.60 5.55 14.61
N VAL A 45 9.28 4.66 13.66
CA VAL A 45 8.55 5.00 12.43
C VAL A 45 7.13 5.53 12.71
N ASP A 46 6.52 5.16 13.84
CA ASP A 46 5.18 5.64 14.22
C ASP A 46 5.18 7.15 14.53
N GLU A 47 6.33 7.70 14.90
CA GLU A 47 6.50 9.13 15.17
C GLU A 47 6.43 9.99 13.91
N GLU A 48 6.74 9.41 12.74
CA GLU A 48 6.70 10.12 11.47
C GLU A 48 5.27 10.56 11.11
N ASN A 49 4.24 9.81 11.54
CA ASN A 49 2.84 10.17 11.39
C ASN A 49 1.95 9.51 12.46
N ILE A 50 1.88 10.16 13.63
CA ILE A 50 1.15 9.68 14.81
C ILE A 50 -0.34 9.48 14.53
N GLU A 51 -0.98 10.42 13.83
CA GLU A 51 -2.42 10.35 13.55
C GLU A 51 -2.76 9.13 12.69
N ASP A 52 -1.94 8.86 11.67
CA ASP A 52 -2.15 7.71 10.80
C ASP A 52 -1.84 6.38 11.52
N ALA A 53 -0.79 6.35 12.36
CA ALA A 53 -0.49 5.21 13.21
C ALA A 53 -1.68 4.84 14.11
N ILE A 54 -2.29 5.85 14.75
CA ILE A 54 -3.47 5.69 15.59
C ILE A 54 -4.65 5.16 14.78
N ARG A 55 -4.95 5.79 13.64
CA ARG A 55 -6.10 5.43 12.80
C ARG A 55 -5.99 3.99 12.29
N GLN A 56 -4.85 3.62 11.70
CA GLN A 56 -4.63 2.27 11.18
C GLN A 56 -4.69 1.20 12.30
N ALA A 57 -4.07 1.47 13.45
CA ALA A 57 -4.13 0.56 14.59
C ALA A 57 -5.56 0.41 15.13
N ALA A 58 -6.32 1.51 15.22
CA ALA A 58 -7.71 1.49 15.66
C ALA A 58 -8.59 0.66 14.71
N ASP A 59 -8.48 0.87 13.40
CA ASP A 59 -9.22 0.14 12.38
C ASP A 59 -8.95 -1.37 12.47
N GLU A 60 -7.68 -1.78 12.64
CA GLU A 60 -7.29 -3.19 12.74
C GLU A 60 -7.81 -3.84 14.04
N ILE A 61 -7.71 -3.13 15.17
CA ILE A 61 -8.20 -3.61 16.47
C ILE A 61 -9.72 -3.77 16.43
N VAL A 62 -10.44 -2.79 15.90
CA VAL A 62 -11.91 -2.81 15.82
C VAL A 62 -12.41 -3.87 14.86
N THR A 63 -11.75 -4.04 13.71
CA THR A 63 -12.07 -5.11 12.75
C THR A 63 -11.88 -6.47 13.40
N THR A 64 -10.76 -6.67 14.11
CA THR A 64 -10.49 -7.91 14.83
C THR A 64 -11.50 -8.16 15.95
N ALA A 65 -11.82 -7.14 16.75
CA ALA A 65 -12.79 -7.24 17.84
C ALA A 65 -14.18 -7.63 17.32
N ARG A 66 -14.64 -7.01 16.22
CA ARG A 66 -15.90 -7.36 15.54
C ARG A 66 -15.89 -8.79 15.00
N GLN A 67 -14.80 -9.22 14.38
CA GLN A 67 -14.66 -10.59 13.88
C GLN A 67 -14.74 -11.64 15.00
N LEU A 68 -14.22 -11.30 16.18
CA LEU A 68 -14.23 -12.15 17.37
C LEU A 68 -15.51 -12.04 18.20
N GLY A 69 -16.37 -11.06 17.90
CA GLY A 69 -17.61 -10.80 18.64
C GLY A 69 -17.39 -10.22 20.04
N THR A 70 -16.25 -9.56 20.29
CA THR A 70 -15.95 -8.90 21.57
C THR A 70 -16.05 -7.38 21.44
N THR A 71 -16.58 -6.75 22.48
CA THR A 71 -16.71 -5.30 22.62
C THR A 71 -15.72 -4.71 23.62
N ASN A 72 -15.06 -5.57 24.42
CA ASN A 72 -14.19 -5.14 25.50
C ASN A 72 -12.74 -5.17 24.99
N ILE A 73 -12.03 -4.04 25.11
CA ILE A 73 -10.68 -3.89 24.57
C ILE A 73 -9.76 -3.38 25.68
N MET A 74 -8.70 -4.14 25.97
CA MET A 74 -7.64 -3.72 26.90
C MET A 74 -6.39 -3.34 26.10
N ILE A 75 -6.07 -2.06 26.03
CA ILE A 75 -4.82 -1.57 25.45
C ILE A 75 -3.70 -1.68 26.50
N TYR A 76 -2.70 -2.50 26.22
CA TYR A 76 -1.61 -2.80 27.14
C TYR A 76 -0.25 -2.41 26.54
N PRO A 77 0.44 -1.38 27.07
CA PRO A 77 1.78 -1.02 26.59
C PRO A 77 2.80 -2.13 26.89
N TYR A 78 3.40 -2.68 25.83
CA TYR A 78 4.33 -3.82 25.87
C TYR A 78 5.51 -3.60 24.93
N ALA A 79 6.49 -2.80 25.38
CA ALA A 79 7.66 -2.41 24.58
C ALA A 79 8.51 -3.61 24.08
N HIS A 80 8.39 -4.79 24.70
CA HIS A 80 9.16 -5.97 24.32
C HIS A 80 8.76 -6.60 22.97
N LEU A 81 7.72 -6.11 22.29
CA LEU A 81 7.40 -6.56 20.92
C LEU A 81 8.31 -5.98 19.84
N SER A 82 9.10 -4.93 20.14
CA SER A 82 9.99 -4.31 19.16
C SER A 82 11.36 -3.99 19.74
N SER A 83 12.36 -3.99 18.85
CA SER A 83 13.73 -3.54 19.14
C SER A 83 13.98 -2.09 18.72
N ASP A 84 13.02 -1.44 18.07
CA ASP A 84 13.12 -0.08 17.55
C ASP A 84 11.93 0.74 18.04
N LEU A 85 12.09 1.36 19.21
CA LEU A 85 11.00 1.98 19.97
C LEU A 85 10.93 3.49 19.73
N ALA A 86 9.71 4.01 19.72
CA ALA A 86 9.46 5.44 19.73
C ALA A 86 9.94 6.11 21.03
N SER A 87 10.06 7.44 20.99
CA SER A 87 10.22 8.30 22.14
C SER A 87 9.09 8.09 23.15
N PRO A 88 9.36 8.17 24.46
CA PRO A 88 8.33 7.98 25.49
C PRO A 88 7.12 8.90 25.33
N GLU A 89 7.35 10.14 24.88
CA GLU A 89 6.28 11.12 24.63
C GLU A 89 5.39 10.69 23.47
N ALA A 90 5.97 10.32 22.33
CA ALA A 90 5.21 9.84 21.19
C ALA A 90 4.47 8.53 21.51
N ALA A 91 5.09 7.61 22.25
CA ALA A 91 4.44 6.37 22.67
C ALA A 91 3.20 6.64 23.53
N VAL A 92 3.27 7.58 24.49
CA VAL A 92 2.11 7.98 25.30
C VAL A 92 1.03 8.62 24.44
N ASN A 93 1.41 9.51 23.51
CA ASN A 93 0.47 10.18 22.60
C ASN A 93 -0.28 9.17 21.73
N VAL A 94 0.44 8.22 21.11
CA VAL A 94 -0.14 7.15 20.30
C VAL A 94 -1.09 6.28 21.13
N LEU A 95 -0.67 5.83 22.32
CA LEU A 95 -1.46 4.94 23.15
C LEU A 95 -2.74 5.60 23.71
N ARG A 96 -2.67 6.91 24.05
CA ARG A 96 -3.85 7.69 24.47
C ARG A 96 -4.79 7.93 23.30
N GLY A 97 -4.26 8.42 22.18
CA GLY A 97 -5.04 8.67 20.98
C GLY A 97 -5.71 7.41 20.44
N LEU A 98 -5.03 6.25 20.51
CA LEU A 98 -5.61 4.95 20.18
C LEU A 98 -6.80 4.60 21.08
N ALA A 99 -6.66 4.77 22.39
CA ALA A 99 -7.73 4.49 23.33
C ALA A 99 -8.95 5.42 23.10
N GLU A 100 -8.70 6.71 22.91
CA GLU A 100 -9.73 7.72 22.66
C GLU A 100 -10.45 7.48 21.33
N THR A 101 -9.71 7.16 20.27
CA THR A 101 -10.26 6.88 18.94
C THR A 101 -11.21 5.69 18.97
N ILE A 102 -10.81 4.59 19.60
CA ILE A 102 -11.65 3.39 19.71
C ILE A 102 -12.83 3.64 20.66
N ALA A 103 -12.62 4.34 21.78
CA ALA A 103 -13.71 4.67 22.71
C ALA A 103 -14.76 5.62 22.11
N GLY A 104 -14.37 6.44 21.12
CA GLY A 104 -15.29 7.27 20.34
C GLY A 104 -16.12 6.51 19.31
N MET A 105 -15.83 5.21 19.07
CA MET A 105 -16.64 4.36 18.20
C MET A 105 -17.76 3.67 18.98
N ASP A 106 -18.95 3.60 18.38
CA ASP A 106 -20.11 3.00 19.04
C ASP A 106 -19.90 1.52 19.37
N GLY A 107 -20.17 1.15 20.62
CA GLY A 107 -20.27 -0.24 21.07
C GLY A 107 -19.01 -0.86 21.67
N PHE A 108 -17.95 -0.08 21.96
CA PHE A 108 -16.74 -0.59 22.59
C PHE A 108 -16.53 -0.07 24.01
N VAL A 109 -16.07 -0.95 24.90
CA VAL A 109 -15.56 -0.61 26.23
C VAL A 109 -14.05 -0.71 26.20
N VAL A 110 -13.37 0.43 26.23
CA VAL A 110 -11.91 0.51 26.10
C VAL A 110 -11.30 0.85 27.44
N LYS A 111 -10.32 0.06 27.86
CA LYS A 111 -9.44 0.35 29.01
C LYS A 111 -7.99 0.33 28.59
N ARG A 112 -7.15 1.07 29.30
CA ARG A 112 -5.72 1.21 28.99
C ARG A 112 -4.88 1.00 30.25
N ALA A 113 -3.83 0.19 30.13
CA ALA A 113 -2.80 0.06 31.16
C ALA A 113 -1.78 1.21 31.06
N PRO A 114 -1.21 1.68 32.18
CA PRO A 114 -0.33 2.84 32.16
C PRO A 114 1.03 2.55 31.52
N PHE A 115 1.55 3.53 30.78
CA PHE A 115 2.86 3.49 30.15
C PHE A 115 3.98 3.82 31.15
N GLY A 116 5.15 3.20 30.99
CA GLY A 116 6.33 3.46 31.83
C GLY A 116 6.25 2.89 33.25
N TRP A 117 5.37 1.91 33.49
CA TRP A 117 5.27 1.18 34.76
C TRP A 117 5.64 -0.29 34.59
N TYR A 118 6.37 -0.83 35.57
CA TYR A 118 6.42 -2.28 35.79
C TYR A 118 5.04 -2.73 36.26
N LYS A 119 4.46 -3.68 35.53
CA LYS A 119 3.10 -4.17 35.76
C LYS A 119 3.13 -5.68 35.92
N ALA A 120 2.41 -6.19 36.90
CA ALA A 120 1.99 -7.59 36.91
C ALA A 120 0.69 -7.70 36.09
N PHE A 121 0.50 -8.79 35.36
CA PHE A 121 -0.75 -9.03 34.64
C PHE A 121 -1.10 -10.50 34.64
N SER A 122 -2.39 -10.80 34.52
CA SER A 122 -2.93 -12.16 34.36
C SER A 122 -3.81 -12.16 33.12
N LEU A 123 -3.69 -13.19 32.30
CA LEU A 123 -4.38 -13.33 31.02
C LEU A 123 -4.85 -14.77 30.84
N SER A 124 -6.11 -14.95 30.46
CA SER A 124 -6.69 -16.25 30.10
C SER A 124 -7.05 -16.26 28.61
N CYS A 125 -6.17 -16.78 27.76
CA CYS A 125 -6.42 -16.90 26.32
C CYS A 125 -7.46 -17.99 26.03
N LYS A 126 -8.42 -17.71 25.13
CA LYS A 126 -9.51 -18.64 24.76
C LYS A 126 -9.03 -19.85 23.93
N GLY A 127 -7.84 -19.79 23.32
CA GLY A 127 -7.19 -20.94 22.69
C GLY A 127 -7.83 -21.47 21.40
N HIS A 128 -8.58 -20.63 20.67
CA HIS A 128 -9.10 -20.96 19.33
C HIS A 128 -8.19 -20.44 18.20
N PRO A 129 -8.35 -20.85 16.93
CA PRO A 129 -7.42 -20.49 15.85
C PRO A 129 -7.18 -18.98 15.63
N LEU A 130 -8.18 -18.14 15.91
CA LEU A 130 -8.08 -16.67 15.83
C LEU A 130 -7.80 -15.99 17.18
N SER A 131 -7.43 -16.75 18.22
CA SER A 131 -7.28 -16.20 19.57
C SER A 131 -5.98 -15.44 19.77
N GLU A 132 -5.01 -15.62 18.87
CA GLU A 132 -3.71 -14.97 18.92
C GLU A 132 -3.38 -14.44 17.52
N LEU A 133 -3.24 -13.12 17.38
CA LEU A 133 -2.95 -12.47 16.11
C LEU A 133 -1.84 -11.45 16.31
N SER A 134 -0.84 -11.46 15.42
CA SER A 134 0.17 -10.40 15.36
C SER A 134 -0.10 -9.49 14.17
N ARG A 135 0.06 -8.19 14.37
CA ARG A 135 -0.07 -7.15 13.34
C ARG A 135 1.09 -6.17 13.42
N THR A 136 1.46 -5.68 12.24
CA THR A 136 2.45 -4.61 12.08
C THR A 136 1.77 -3.48 11.36
N ILE A 137 1.76 -2.32 11.98
CA ILE A 137 1.25 -1.07 11.42
C ILE A 137 2.46 -0.22 11.06
N VAL A 138 2.50 0.32 9.85
CA VAL A 138 3.54 1.25 9.42
C VAL A 138 2.82 2.49 8.90
N PRO A 139 3.00 3.66 9.52
CA PRO A 139 2.35 4.88 9.05
C PRO A 139 2.78 5.18 7.62
N GLY A 140 1.83 5.60 6.77
CA GLY A 140 2.07 5.84 5.35
C GLY A 140 2.12 4.60 4.46
N GLU A 141 2.18 3.38 5.02
CA GLU A 141 1.83 2.14 4.29
C GLU A 141 0.42 1.69 4.70
N GLY A 142 -0.61 2.12 3.97
CA GLY A 142 -1.97 1.54 4.11
C GLY A 142 -3.12 2.53 4.36
N ALA A 143 -2.90 3.81 4.18
CA ALA A 143 -3.83 4.88 4.47
C ALA A 143 -4.48 5.54 3.26
N ALA A 144 -4.76 4.80 2.18
CA ALA A 144 -5.07 5.38 0.86
C ALA A 144 -5.81 6.70 1.01
N ALA A 145 -5.08 7.82 0.82
CA ALA A 145 -5.59 9.18 1.01
C ALA A 145 -7.05 9.22 0.53
N PRO A 146 -8.00 9.73 1.35
CA PRO A 146 -9.42 9.56 1.11
C PRO A 146 -9.68 9.83 -0.36
N LYS A 147 -10.05 8.76 -1.09
CA LYS A 147 -10.29 8.87 -2.53
C LYS A 147 -11.31 9.99 -2.66
N LYS A 148 -10.90 11.13 -3.21
CA LYS A 148 -11.87 12.12 -3.67
C LYS A 148 -12.85 11.34 -4.54
N GLU A 149 -14.13 11.39 -4.23
CA GLU A 149 -15.16 10.89 -5.13
C GLU A 149 -15.05 11.73 -6.39
N ILE A 150 -14.33 11.20 -7.37
CA ILE A 150 -14.22 11.77 -8.69
C ILE A 150 -15.41 11.22 -9.44
N GLU A 151 -16.36 12.09 -9.79
CA GLU A 151 -17.39 11.73 -10.75
C GLU A 151 -16.73 11.53 -12.11
N HIS A 152 -16.87 10.31 -12.63
CA HIS A 152 -16.36 9.96 -13.95
C HIS A 152 -17.48 10.08 -14.98
N GLU A 153 -17.27 10.92 -16.00
CA GLU A 153 -18.12 10.97 -17.17
C GLU A 153 -17.49 10.18 -18.32
N PHE A 154 -18.21 9.21 -18.87
CA PHE A 154 -17.74 8.38 -19.98
C PHE A 154 -18.48 8.74 -21.28
N PHE A 155 -17.73 8.86 -22.38
CA PHE A 155 -18.27 9.07 -23.72
C PHE A 155 -17.38 8.41 -24.77
N VAL A 156 -17.92 8.17 -25.97
CA VAL A 156 -17.16 7.72 -27.13
C VAL A 156 -16.81 8.92 -27.98
N PHE A 157 -15.53 9.07 -28.30
CA PHE A 157 -15.05 10.09 -29.24
C PHE A 157 -14.69 9.42 -30.57
N THR A 158 -15.35 9.81 -31.66
CA THR A 158 -15.16 9.18 -32.96
C THR A 158 -14.00 9.83 -33.74
N PRO A 159 -13.42 9.15 -34.74
CA PRO A 159 -12.38 9.72 -35.61
C PRO A 159 -12.81 11.00 -36.34
N GLU A 160 -14.11 11.19 -36.55
CA GLU A 160 -14.72 12.38 -37.16
C GLU A 160 -14.83 13.57 -36.17
N GLY A 161 -14.44 13.36 -34.91
CA GLY A 161 -14.48 14.38 -33.86
C GLY A 161 -15.83 14.49 -33.14
N GLU A 162 -16.71 13.49 -33.29
CA GLU A 162 -18.03 13.50 -32.66
C GLU A 162 -17.98 12.86 -31.26
N ARG A 163 -18.69 13.47 -30.31
CA ARG A 163 -18.93 12.89 -28.98
C ARG A 163 -20.25 12.12 -29.00
N LYS A 164 -20.21 10.84 -28.66
CA LYS A 164 -21.37 9.93 -28.63
C LYS A 164 -21.54 9.30 -27.25
N ASP A 165 -22.78 8.91 -26.95
CA ASP A 165 -23.11 8.25 -25.69
C ASP A 165 -22.56 6.82 -25.68
N VAL A 166 -21.99 6.41 -24.54
CA VAL A 166 -21.52 5.04 -24.35
C VAL A 166 -22.66 4.01 -24.50
N ALA A 167 -23.89 4.39 -24.15
CA ALA A 167 -25.07 3.53 -24.19
C ALA A 167 -25.39 3.02 -25.60
N ASP A 168 -25.01 3.77 -26.64
CA ASP A 168 -25.19 3.38 -28.04
C ASP A 168 -24.32 2.19 -28.42
N TYR A 169 -23.16 2.06 -27.77
CA TYR A 169 -22.15 1.04 -28.08
C TYR A 169 -22.18 -0.16 -27.13
N VAL A 170 -22.58 0.04 -25.87
CA VAL A 170 -22.56 -1.01 -24.82
C VAL A 170 -23.34 -2.28 -25.20
N LYS A 171 -24.41 -2.12 -26.01
CA LYS A 171 -25.31 -3.22 -26.40
C LYS A 171 -24.76 -4.07 -27.55
N GLU A 172 -23.74 -3.60 -28.24
CA GLU A 172 -23.17 -4.34 -29.37
C GLU A 172 -22.33 -5.53 -28.90
N ASN A 173 -22.24 -6.56 -29.74
CA ASN A 173 -21.34 -7.69 -29.51
C ASN A 173 -20.01 -7.50 -30.23
N THR A 174 -19.30 -6.42 -29.89
CA THR A 174 -18.00 -6.07 -30.49
C THR A 174 -16.88 -6.06 -29.43
N PRO A 175 -15.60 -6.21 -29.83
CA PRO A 175 -14.48 -6.00 -28.93
C PRO A 175 -14.49 -4.61 -28.28
N PHE A 176 -14.92 -3.59 -29.04
CA PHE A 176 -15.04 -2.22 -28.55
C PHE A 176 -16.12 -2.09 -27.47
N ALA A 177 -17.31 -2.63 -27.68
CA ALA A 177 -18.36 -2.69 -26.66
C ALA A 177 -17.93 -3.44 -25.39
N SER A 178 -17.07 -4.45 -25.52
CA SER A 178 -16.50 -5.18 -24.38
C SER A 178 -15.52 -4.32 -23.57
N LEU A 179 -14.73 -3.48 -24.24
CA LEU A 179 -13.87 -2.49 -23.58
C LEU A 179 -14.72 -1.44 -22.83
N ILE A 180 -15.75 -0.89 -23.47
CA ILE A 180 -16.64 0.11 -22.85
C ILE A 180 -17.31 -0.47 -21.60
N ARG A 181 -17.90 -1.66 -21.69
CA ARG A 181 -18.51 -2.34 -20.54
C ARG A 181 -17.54 -2.48 -19.37
N LYS A 182 -16.29 -2.86 -19.65
CA LYS A 182 -15.24 -2.98 -18.63
C LYS A 182 -14.93 -1.63 -17.96
N GLU A 183 -14.77 -0.55 -18.74
CA GLU A 183 -14.46 0.77 -18.18
C GLU A 183 -15.65 1.37 -17.40
N LEU A 184 -16.89 1.03 -17.79
CA LEU A 184 -18.12 1.34 -17.04
C LEU A 184 -18.33 0.49 -15.78
N GLY A 185 -17.40 -0.42 -15.46
CA GLY A 185 -17.49 -1.27 -14.27
C GLY A 185 -18.53 -2.38 -14.36
N TYR A 186 -18.96 -2.78 -15.56
CA TYR A 186 -19.84 -3.94 -15.69
C TYR A 186 -19.14 -5.17 -15.08
N PRO A 187 -19.83 -5.95 -14.23
CA PRO A 187 -19.21 -7.09 -13.59
C PRO A 187 -18.75 -8.09 -14.64
N GLY A 188 -17.46 -8.42 -14.60
CA GLY A 188 -16.93 -9.57 -15.33
C GLY A 188 -17.40 -10.88 -14.70
N PRO A 189 -17.16 -12.03 -15.34
CA PRO A 189 -17.41 -13.32 -14.70
C PRO A 189 -16.56 -13.43 -13.42
N GLU A 190 -17.23 -13.42 -12.27
CA GLU A 190 -16.58 -13.54 -10.97
C GLU A 190 -15.98 -14.94 -10.76
N GLY A 191 -14.84 -14.99 -10.07
CA GLY A 191 -14.19 -16.25 -9.71
C GLY A 191 -13.52 -17.02 -10.86
N ILE A 192 -13.58 -16.52 -12.11
CA ILE A 192 -12.86 -17.12 -13.23
C ILE A 192 -11.45 -16.56 -13.33
N GLU A 193 -10.46 -17.42 -13.12
CA GLU A 193 -9.06 -17.06 -13.34
C GLU A 193 -8.84 -16.67 -14.82
N PRO A 194 -8.19 -15.53 -15.11
CA PRO A 194 -7.91 -15.13 -16.47
C PRO A 194 -7.10 -16.19 -17.22
N ALA A 195 -7.49 -16.51 -18.46
CA ALA A 195 -6.86 -17.57 -19.26
C ALA A 195 -5.34 -17.46 -19.38
N HIS A 196 -4.78 -16.24 -19.34
CA HIS A 196 -3.34 -16.03 -19.43
C HIS A 196 -2.56 -16.58 -18.23
N VAL A 197 -3.18 -16.76 -17.06
CA VAL A 197 -2.51 -17.26 -15.84
C VAL A 197 -2.10 -18.73 -15.99
N ASP A 198 -2.95 -19.54 -16.61
CA ASP A 198 -2.60 -20.91 -16.98
C ASP A 198 -1.60 -20.91 -18.13
N LEU A 199 -1.90 -20.18 -19.22
CA LEU A 199 -1.07 -20.17 -20.43
C LEU A 199 0.37 -19.74 -20.18
N MET A 200 0.60 -18.72 -19.33
CA MET A 200 1.96 -18.23 -19.08
C MET A 200 2.88 -19.31 -18.48
N ARG A 201 2.31 -20.20 -17.65
CA ARG A 201 3.02 -21.32 -17.01
C ARG A 201 3.08 -22.53 -17.92
N ALA A 202 1.94 -22.94 -18.48
CA ALA A 202 1.82 -24.10 -19.36
C ALA A 202 2.69 -24.00 -20.63
N LYS A 203 2.99 -22.77 -21.07
CA LYS A 203 3.88 -22.50 -22.22
C LYS A 203 5.31 -22.15 -21.83
N GLU A 204 5.66 -22.23 -20.54
CA GLU A 204 6.99 -21.90 -20.01
C GLU A 204 7.43 -20.50 -20.43
N LEU A 205 6.53 -19.52 -20.32
CA LEU A 205 6.81 -18.12 -20.69
C LEU A 205 7.20 -17.32 -19.45
N VAL A 206 6.35 -17.37 -18.42
CA VAL A 206 6.51 -16.61 -17.19
C VAL A 206 6.09 -17.48 -16.02
N GLU A 207 6.84 -17.40 -14.93
CA GLU A 207 6.53 -18.11 -13.70
C GLU A 207 6.58 -17.16 -12.49
N TYR A 208 5.82 -17.47 -11.46
CA TYR A 208 5.91 -16.80 -10.17
C TYR A 208 7.28 -17.08 -9.54
N GLU A 209 7.86 -16.09 -8.83
CA GLU A 209 9.10 -16.26 -8.07
C GLU A 209 8.80 -16.22 -6.56
N PRO A 210 8.70 -17.37 -5.87
CA PRO A 210 8.37 -17.42 -4.44
C PRO A 210 9.38 -16.72 -3.53
N ARG A 211 10.60 -16.48 -4.00
CA ARG A 211 11.65 -15.75 -3.25
C ARG A 211 11.62 -14.24 -3.49
N SER A 212 10.73 -13.76 -4.34
CA SER A 212 10.52 -12.34 -4.63
C SER A 212 9.17 -11.89 -4.09
N ASP A 213 8.97 -10.57 -4.02
CA ASP A 213 7.66 -10.02 -3.67
C ASP A 213 6.60 -10.36 -4.75
N VAL A 214 5.33 -10.37 -4.35
CA VAL A 214 4.20 -10.74 -5.22
C VAL A 214 4.10 -9.82 -6.43
N GLY A 215 3.84 -10.37 -7.61
CA GLY A 215 3.76 -9.61 -8.86
C GLY A 215 5.12 -9.21 -9.44
N HIS A 216 6.22 -9.75 -8.92
CA HIS A 216 7.54 -9.76 -9.55
C HIS A 216 7.79 -11.15 -10.11
N HIS A 217 7.71 -11.28 -11.43
CA HIS A 217 7.79 -12.58 -12.08
C HIS A 217 9.17 -12.86 -12.66
N ARG A 218 9.50 -14.16 -12.76
CA ARG A 218 10.65 -14.62 -13.54
C ARG A 218 10.22 -14.94 -14.97
N TRP A 219 10.99 -14.42 -15.92
CA TRP A 219 10.78 -14.67 -17.34
C TRP A 219 11.61 -15.87 -17.76
N MET A 220 10.95 -16.89 -18.27
CA MET A 220 11.59 -18.11 -18.77
C MET A 220 12.19 -17.83 -20.17
N PRO A 221 13.13 -18.64 -20.69
CA PRO A 221 13.83 -18.33 -21.93
C PRO A 221 12.93 -17.99 -23.13
N ARG A 222 11.82 -18.74 -23.31
CA ARG A 222 10.83 -18.47 -24.37
C ARG A 222 10.08 -17.15 -24.15
N GLY A 223 9.61 -16.91 -22.93
CA GLY A 223 8.92 -15.67 -22.60
C GLY A 223 9.83 -14.46 -22.72
N LYS A 224 11.09 -14.57 -22.29
CA LYS A 224 12.10 -13.50 -22.43
C LYS A 224 12.34 -13.17 -23.90
N LEU A 225 12.50 -14.19 -24.76
CA LEU A 225 12.64 -13.97 -26.20
C LEU A 225 11.43 -13.24 -26.78
N ILE A 226 10.20 -13.65 -26.44
CA ILE A 226 8.98 -12.97 -26.90
C ILE A 226 8.96 -11.51 -26.43
N ARG A 227 9.29 -11.26 -25.16
CA ARG A 227 9.35 -9.91 -24.59
C ARG A 227 10.37 -9.04 -25.30
N ASP A 228 11.53 -9.58 -25.65
CA ASP A 228 12.58 -8.84 -26.37
C ASP A 228 12.17 -8.53 -27.80
N LEU A 229 11.57 -9.48 -28.52
CA LEU A 229 11.03 -9.24 -29.86
C LEU A 229 9.93 -8.17 -29.85
N LEU A 230 9.09 -8.14 -28.81
CA LEU A 230 8.10 -7.08 -28.62
C LEU A 230 8.76 -5.72 -28.32
N ALA A 231 9.83 -5.70 -27.52
CA ALA A 231 10.61 -4.49 -27.25
C ALA A 231 11.24 -3.93 -28.53
N ASP A 232 11.88 -4.78 -29.34
CA ASP A 232 12.47 -4.41 -30.64
C ASP A 232 11.39 -3.87 -31.60
N TYR A 233 10.23 -4.53 -31.65
CA TYR A 233 9.11 -4.09 -32.46
C TYR A 233 8.62 -2.69 -32.04
N VAL A 234 8.43 -2.45 -30.75
CA VAL A 234 8.00 -1.14 -30.25
C VAL A 234 9.06 -0.08 -30.56
N LEU A 235 10.34 -0.38 -30.33
CA LEU A 235 11.43 0.54 -30.62
C LEU A 235 11.46 0.94 -32.11
N ALA A 236 11.28 -0.02 -33.02
CA ALA A 236 11.22 0.27 -34.46
C ALA A 236 10.13 1.30 -34.80
N HIS A 237 8.92 1.11 -34.25
CA HIS A 237 7.81 2.07 -34.43
C HIS A 237 8.09 3.44 -33.81
N VAL A 238 8.68 3.46 -32.61
CA VAL A 238 9.04 4.71 -31.94
C VAL A 238 10.05 5.50 -32.76
N LEU A 239 11.08 4.85 -33.29
CA LEU A 239 12.10 5.51 -34.11
C LEU A 239 11.51 6.06 -35.41
N GLU A 240 10.63 5.30 -36.08
CA GLU A 240 9.91 5.77 -37.26
C GLU A 240 9.03 6.99 -36.96
N TYR A 241 8.42 7.02 -35.76
CA TYR A 241 7.64 8.16 -35.27
C TYR A 241 8.49 9.38 -34.83
N GLY A 242 9.82 9.27 -34.88
CA GLY A 242 10.76 10.29 -34.44
C GLY A 242 10.91 10.40 -32.92
N GLY A 243 10.60 9.32 -32.20
CA GLY A 243 10.88 9.19 -30.78
C GLY A 243 12.38 9.06 -30.52
N MET A 244 12.82 9.65 -29.41
CA MET A 244 14.22 9.68 -28.98
C MET A 244 14.37 8.80 -27.73
N PRO A 245 14.94 7.59 -27.87
CA PRO A 245 15.14 6.70 -26.74
C PRO A 245 16.10 7.28 -25.70
N VAL A 246 15.71 7.21 -24.44
CA VAL A 246 16.51 7.57 -23.27
C VAL A 246 16.39 6.45 -22.22
N GLU A 247 17.31 6.44 -21.26
CA GLU A 247 17.24 5.59 -20.09
C GLU A 247 17.40 6.46 -18.86
N THR A 248 16.54 6.27 -17.87
CA THR A 248 16.52 7.10 -16.66
C THR A 248 16.73 6.24 -15.40
N PRO A 249 17.17 6.82 -14.27
CA PRO A 249 17.33 6.07 -13.02
C PRO A 249 16.05 5.36 -12.58
N VAL A 250 16.22 4.23 -11.90
CA VAL A 250 15.11 3.41 -11.36
C VAL A 250 14.59 3.91 -10.00
N MET A 251 15.39 4.69 -9.28
CA MET A 251 15.07 5.21 -7.96
C MET A 251 15.35 6.70 -7.86
N TYR A 252 14.53 7.40 -7.10
CA TYR A 252 14.59 8.86 -6.93
C TYR A 252 14.53 9.22 -5.45
N ASP A 253 15.13 10.37 -5.12
CA ASP A 253 15.19 10.90 -3.76
C ASP A 253 13.95 11.76 -3.48
N LEU A 254 13.23 11.40 -2.43
CA LEU A 254 12.05 12.12 -1.95
C LEU A 254 12.41 13.40 -1.18
N GLY A 255 13.70 13.63 -0.89
CA GLY A 255 14.20 14.91 -0.41
C GLY A 255 14.21 16.00 -1.48
N ASP A 256 14.14 15.64 -2.77
CA ASP A 256 13.96 16.61 -3.85
C ASP A 256 12.49 17.04 -3.96
N GLN A 257 12.25 18.35 -4.01
CA GLN A 257 10.89 18.90 -4.02
C GLN A 257 10.08 18.47 -5.25
N ALA A 258 10.67 18.48 -6.45
CA ALA A 258 9.96 18.16 -7.68
C ALA A 258 9.59 16.67 -7.71
N ILE A 259 10.51 15.81 -7.27
CA ILE A 259 10.23 14.38 -7.11
C ILE A 259 9.13 14.15 -6.06
N ALA A 260 9.23 14.78 -4.89
CA ALA A 260 8.28 14.61 -3.79
C ALA A 260 6.86 15.05 -4.18
N GLU A 261 6.72 16.21 -4.82
CA GLU A 261 5.43 16.72 -5.30
C GLU A 261 4.80 15.81 -6.37
N HIS A 262 5.62 15.30 -7.30
CA HIS A 262 5.13 14.38 -8.32
C HIS A 262 4.73 13.04 -7.71
N ALA A 263 5.53 12.50 -6.79
CA ALA A 263 5.24 11.28 -6.07
C ALA A 263 3.96 11.41 -5.23
N ALA A 264 3.75 12.54 -4.54
CA ALA A 264 2.57 12.76 -3.69
C ALA A 264 1.24 12.65 -4.46
N LYS A 265 1.22 13.00 -5.76
CA LYS A 265 0.01 12.90 -6.61
C LYS A 265 -0.43 11.46 -6.87
N PHE A 266 0.49 10.50 -6.86
CA PHE A 266 0.20 9.08 -7.10
C PHE A 266 -0.06 8.28 -5.82
N GLY A 267 -0.08 8.95 -4.65
CA GLY A 267 -0.48 8.37 -3.38
C GLY A 267 0.48 7.27 -2.87
N GLU A 268 -0.06 6.40 -2.02
CA GLU A 268 0.70 5.49 -1.11
C GLU A 268 1.16 4.17 -1.73
N ARG A 269 0.90 3.92 -3.01
CA ARG A 269 1.25 2.63 -3.65
C ARG A 269 2.69 2.64 -4.20
N GLN A 270 3.64 3.07 -3.38
CA GLN A 270 5.04 3.26 -3.76
C GLN A 270 5.95 2.38 -2.91
N TYR A 271 6.97 1.79 -3.52
CA TYR A 271 8.05 1.18 -2.75
C TYR A 271 8.99 2.29 -2.27
N ARG A 272 9.03 2.49 -0.96
CA ARG A 272 9.91 3.45 -0.29
C ARG A 272 10.94 2.73 0.57
N PHE A 273 12.14 3.26 0.62
CA PHE A 273 13.24 2.68 1.41
C PHE A 273 14.26 3.76 1.76
N LYS A 274 15.00 3.54 2.85
CA LYS A 274 16.12 4.40 3.24
C LYS A 274 17.40 3.96 2.53
N SER A 275 18.17 4.91 2.02
CA SER A 275 19.54 4.70 1.54
C SER A 275 20.48 5.63 2.30
N GLY A 276 21.02 5.13 3.42
CA GLY A 276 21.69 5.98 4.41
C GLY A 276 20.68 6.96 5.03
N ASN A 277 20.96 8.25 4.94
CA ASN A 277 20.08 9.31 5.46
C ASN A 277 19.06 9.82 4.44
N ARG A 278 18.98 9.21 3.25
CA ARG A 278 18.08 9.64 2.17
C ARG A 278 16.83 8.77 2.11
N ASP A 279 15.70 9.42 1.89
CA ASP A 279 14.43 8.77 1.61
C ASP A 279 14.30 8.52 0.12
N MET A 280 14.33 7.25 -0.28
CA MET A 280 14.31 6.85 -1.67
C MET A 280 12.98 6.19 -2.03
N MET A 281 12.63 6.27 -3.31
CA MET A 281 11.49 5.60 -3.90
C MET A 281 11.91 4.86 -5.17
N LEU A 282 11.36 3.66 -5.40
CA LEU A 282 11.40 3.04 -6.73
C LEU A 282 10.35 3.69 -7.64
N ARG A 283 10.75 4.09 -8.84
CA ARG A 283 9.87 4.79 -9.79
C ARG A 283 8.64 3.95 -10.16
N PHE A 284 7.49 4.60 -10.31
CA PHE A 284 6.26 3.98 -10.80
C PHE A 284 5.95 4.31 -12.27
N ALA A 285 6.72 5.22 -12.86
CA ALA A 285 6.63 5.70 -14.25
C ALA A 285 7.98 6.31 -14.67
N ALA A 286 8.23 6.47 -15.97
CA ALA A 286 9.49 7.03 -16.48
C ALA A 286 9.48 8.58 -16.54
N CYS A 287 8.30 9.18 -16.34
CA CYS A 287 8.08 10.63 -16.37
C CYS A 287 9.07 11.44 -15.53
N PHE A 288 9.45 10.96 -14.33
CA PHE A 288 10.41 11.64 -13.45
C PHE A 288 11.73 11.95 -14.17
N GLY A 289 12.32 10.92 -14.77
CA GLY A 289 13.61 11.05 -15.43
C GLY A 289 13.51 11.80 -16.75
N MET A 290 12.45 11.57 -17.54
CA MET A 290 12.26 12.29 -18.80
C MET A 290 12.04 13.78 -18.59
N PHE A 291 11.27 14.17 -17.58
CA PHE A 291 11.10 15.59 -17.23
C PHE A 291 12.39 16.19 -16.69
N SER A 292 13.19 15.45 -15.90
CA SER A 292 14.52 15.90 -15.48
C SER A 292 15.44 16.12 -16.68
N ILE A 293 15.47 15.19 -17.64
CA ILE A 293 16.26 15.34 -18.88
C ILE A 293 15.79 16.58 -19.66
N MET A 294 14.49 16.73 -19.88
CA MET A 294 13.94 17.87 -20.61
C MET A 294 14.21 19.21 -19.91
N HIS A 295 14.21 19.22 -18.57
CA HIS A 295 14.54 20.41 -17.79
C HIS A 295 15.98 20.88 -18.03
N ASP A 296 16.93 19.94 -18.11
CA ASP A 296 18.35 20.24 -18.31
C ASP A 296 18.73 20.50 -19.78
N MET A 297 17.85 20.12 -20.72
CA MET A 297 18.08 20.32 -22.15
C MET A 297 17.91 21.78 -22.57
N HIS A 298 18.79 22.24 -23.46
CA HIS A 298 18.54 23.46 -24.23
C HIS A 298 17.63 23.12 -25.42
N ILE A 299 16.33 23.38 -25.28
CA ILE A 299 15.32 23.03 -26.28
C ILE A 299 15.14 24.18 -27.29
N SER A 300 15.38 23.89 -28.57
CA SER A 300 15.09 24.82 -29.66
C SER A 300 13.63 24.69 -30.10
N PRO A 301 12.91 25.79 -30.43
CA PRO A 301 11.57 25.70 -31.02
C PRO A 301 11.51 24.83 -32.29
N ASN A 302 12.61 24.74 -33.05
CA ASN A 302 12.70 23.93 -34.26
C ASN A 302 12.79 22.42 -33.99
N THR A 303 13.07 22.03 -32.74
CA THR A 303 13.11 20.62 -32.30
C THR A 303 11.77 20.13 -31.74
N LEU A 304 10.73 20.98 -31.77
CA LEU A 304 9.39 20.63 -31.32
C LEU A 304 8.52 20.12 -32.48
N PRO A 305 7.60 19.15 -32.23
CA PRO A 305 7.38 18.45 -30.96
C PRO A 305 8.48 17.43 -30.64
N MET A 306 9.07 17.57 -29.45
CA MET A 306 10.03 16.61 -28.90
C MET A 306 9.28 15.38 -28.39
N LYS A 307 9.89 14.20 -28.54
CA LYS A 307 9.31 12.93 -28.08
C LYS A 307 10.39 12.12 -27.38
N LEU A 308 10.45 12.17 -26.05
CA LEU A 308 11.36 11.30 -25.31
C LEU A 308 10.67 9.97 -25.05
N TYR A 309 11.39 8.88 -25.29
CA TYR A 309 10.87 7.53 -25.11
C TYR A 309 11.77 6.72 -24.20
N GLU A 310 11.19 5.93 -23.32
CA GLU A 310 11.92 4.92 -22.54
C GLU A 310 11.05 3.67 -22.48
N LEU A 311 11.62 2.54 -22.89
CA LEU A 311 11.09 1.26 -22.46
C LEU A 311 11.49 1.08 -21.00
N SER A 312 10.68 1.60 -20.08
CA SER A 312 10.96 1.53 -18.65
C SER A 312 10.97 0.07 -18.24
N THR A 313 12.15 -0.54 -18.18
CA THR A 313 12.30 -1.98 -17.93
C THR A 313 11.76 -2.33 -16.55
N TYR A 314 11.94 -1.43 -15.59
CA TYR A 314 11.45 -1.56 -14.23
C TYR A 314 10.68 -0.31 -13.80
N SER A 315 9.36 -0.48 -13.69
CA SER A 315 8.47 0.42 -12.97
C SER A 315 7.73 -0.37 -11.91
N PHE A 316 7.48 0.25 -10.75
CA PHE A 316 6.95 -0.43 -9.58
C PHE A 316 5.69 0.25 -9.04
N ARG A 317 4.69 -0.55 -8.69
CA ARG A 317 3.49 -0.10 -7.97
C ARG A 317 3.21 -1.07 -6.84
N HIS A 318 3.16 -0.59 -5.60
CA HIS A 318 2.93 -1.43 -4.43
C HIS A 318 1.42 -1.74 -4.29
N GLU A 319 0.86 -2.44 -5.27
CA GLU A 319 -0.54 -2.90 -5.31
C GLU A 319 -0.84 -3.84 -4.14
N GLN A 320 -2.07 -3.92 -3.66
CA GLN A 320 -2.40 -4.86 -2.58
C GLN A 320 -2.22 -6.30 -3.06
N LYS A 321 -1.81 -7.20 -2.16
CA LYS A 321 -1.53 -8.61 -2.51
C LYS A 321 -2.72 -9.30 -3.21
N GLY A 322 -3.95 -9.01 -2.78
CA GLY A 322 -5.18 -9.55 -3.38
C GLY A 322 -5.55 -8.94 -4.75
N GLU A 323 -4.95 -7.82 -5.13
CA GLU A 323 -5.19 -7.16 -6.42
C GLU A 323 -4.27 -7.70 -7.53
N VAL A 324 -3.14 -8.32 -7.18
CA VAL A 324 -2.15 -8.83 -8.14
C VAL A 324 -2.67 -10.08 -8.84
N ILE A 325 -2.64 -10.11 -10.17
CA ILE A 325 -3.14 -11.24 -10.95
C ILE A 325 -2.38 -11.43 -12.27
N GLY A 326 -1.75 -12.60 -12.40
CA GLY A 326 -1.05 -13.05 -13.61
C GLY A 326 -0.14 -11.98 -14.20
N LEU A 327 -0.31 -11.69 -15.49
CA LEU A 327 0.38 -10.63 -16.24
C LEU A 327 -0.48 -9.35 -16.39
N LYS A 328 -1.70 -9.33 -15.82
CA LYS A 328 -2.65 -8.22 -15.97
C LYS A 328 -2.43 -7.13 -14.92
N ARG A 329 -2.16 -7.50 -13.68
CA ARG A 329 -1.90 -6.55 -12.59
C ARG A 329 -0.69 -7.04 -11.80
N LEU A 330 0.36 -6.23 -11.81
CA LEU A 330 1.70 -6.58 -11.34
C LEU A 330 2.20 -5.50 -10.38
N ARG A 331 3.16 -5.87 -9.53
CA ARG A 331 3.89 -4.87 -8.74
C ARG A 331 5.17 -4.38 -9.39
N ALA A 332 5.76 -5.17 -10.30
CA ALA A 332 6.86 -4.76 -11.17
C ALA A 332 6.50 -5.03 -12.63
N PHE A 333 6.65 -4.02 -13.48
CA PHE A 333 6.24 -4.11 -14.87
C PHE A 333 7.14 -3.27 -15.77
N THR A 334 7.04 -3.54 -17.08
CA THR A 334 7.66 -2.73 -18.12
C THR A 334 6.62 -1.90 -18.82
N MET A 335 6.96 -0.65 -19.09
CA MET A 335 6.07 0.28 -19.76
C MET A 335 6.82 0.96 -20.91
N PRO A 336 6.32 0.87 -22.15
CA PRO A 336 6.80 1.73 -23.23
C PRO A 336 6.23 3.13 -23.00
N ASP A 337 7.02 3.98 -22.36
CA ASP A 337 6.59 5.31 -21.92
C ASP A 337 7.14 6.36 -22.89
N MET A 338 6.32 7.34 -23.27
CA MET A 338 6.72 8.41 -24.18
C MET A 338 6.09 9.73 -23.73
N HIS A 339 6.92 10.77 -23.64
CA HIS A 339 6.53 12.11 -23.20
C HIS A 339 6.83 13.16 -24.26
#